data_AF-A0A0G0LC87-F1
#
_entry.id   AF-A0A0G0LC87-F1
#
_cell.length_a   1.000
_cell.length_b   1.000
_cell.length_c   1.000
_cell.angle_alpha   90.00
_cell.angle_beta   90.00
_cell.angle_gamma   90.00
#
_symmetry.space_group_name_H-M   'P 1'
#
loop_
_entity.id
_entity.type
_entity.pdbx_description
1 polymer ?
#
loop_
_entity_poly.entity_id
_entity_poly.type
_entity_poly.pdbx_seq_one_letter_code
_entity_poly.pdbx_strand_id
1 'polypeptide(L)'
;MQLEDQSNQSEQQVEQQVGQEIGTVNQNRVDEMRDLRQNQDLMSKKVKKTFIIICSVAVLAGIMTGFGAFKLKSKGTASLMQNVTIEEGSKIKNGDVFGVQDKDTFADSATGYIEKGGVDGEGSHKLLREGGETQTVALTSSVVDLDKLAGTEAKIYGETFKADKAGWFMDVGRVEVINVDAEAPIQTLE
;
A
#
# COMPACT_ATOMS: atom_id res chain seq x y z
N MET A 1 -34.57 44.97 -95.03
CA MET A 1 -35.58 44.28 -94.21
C MET A 1 -34.82 43.21 -93.44
N GLN A 2 -34.08 43.63 -92.40
CA GLN A 2 -34.49 43.42 -91.00
C GLN A 2 -34.60 41.94 -90.62
N LEU A 3 -33.58 41.10 -90.87
CA LEU A 3 -33.53 39.74 -90.30
C LEU A 3 -32.13 39.18 -89.92
N GLU A 4 -31.00 39.70 -90.39
CA GLU A 4 -29.67 39.11 -90.04
C GLU A 4 -28.93 39.79 -88.87
N ASP A 5 -29.38 40.95 -88.42
CA ASP A 5 -28.71 41.72 -87.35
C ASP A 5 -29.08 41.23 -85.93
N GLN A 6 -30.02 40.30 -85.80
CA GLN A 6 -30.43 39.73 -84.50
C GLN A 6 -29.73 38.41 -84.14
N SER A 7 -29.06 37.74 -85.07
CA SER A 7 -28.35 36.48 -84.77
C SER A 7 -26.99 36.71 -84.10
N ASN A 8 -26.33 37.83 -84.41
CA ASN A 8 -24.97 38.08 -83.91
C ASN A 8 -24.94 38.65 -82.48
N GLN A 9 -26.05 39.24 -82.01
CA GLN A 9 -26.16 39.74 -80.62
C GLN A 9 -26.52 38.63 -79.62
N SER A 10 -27.17 37.55 -80.05
CA SER A 10 -27.51 36.43 -79.17
C SER A 10 -26.32 35.50 -78.89
N GLU A 11 -25.39 35.33 -79.83
CA GLU A 11 -24.20 34.49 -79.61
C GLU A 11 -23.22 35.11 -78.60
N GLN A 12 -23.04 36.43 -78.62
CA GLN A 12 -22.12 37.11 -77.68
C GLN A 12 -22.62 37.11 -76.22
N GLN A 13 -23.94 37.04 -75.99
CA GLN A 13 -24.48 36.97 -74.62
C GLN A 13 -24.37 35.56 -74.03
N VAL A 14 -24.40 34.52 -74.85
CA VAL A 14 -24.29 33.13 -74.38
C VAL A 14 -22.85 32.79 -73.96
N GLU A 15 -21.83 33.27 -74.69
CA GLU A 15 -20.43 33.03 -74.28
C GLU A 15 -20.05 33.73 -72.97
N GLN A 16 -20.60 34.92 -72.70
CA GLN A 16 -20.30 35.64 -71.46
C GLN A 16 -20.96 34.99 -70.23
N GLN A 17 -22.15 34.40 -70.35
CA GLN A 17 -22.80 33.69 -69.25
C GLN A 17 -22.12 32.36 -68.91
N VAL A 18 -21.67 31.61 -69.91
CA VAL A 18 -21.00 30.31 -69.69
C VAL A 18 -19.61 30.49 -69.06
N GLY A 19 -18.89 31.57 -69.41
CA GLY A 19 -17.59 31.86 -68.81
C GLY A 19 -17.64 32.22 -67.31
N GLN A 20 -18.72 32.88 -66.85
CA GLN A 20 -18.85 33.31 -65.46
C GLN A 20 -19.29 32.18 -64.50
N GLU A 21 -20.13 31.25 -64.95
CA GLU A 21 -20.52 30.12 -64.10
C GLU A 21 -19.38 29.11 -63.88
N ILE A 22 -18.54 28.88 -64.88
CA ILE A 22 -17.44 27.90 -64.79
C ILE A 22 -16.33 28.38 -63.82
N GLY A 23 -16.06 29.69 -63.75
CA GLY A 23 -15.10 30.24 -62.80
C GLY A 23 -15.54 30.13 -61.34
N THR A 24 -16.82 30.35 -61.07
CA THR A 24 -17.36 30.46 -59.72
C THR A 24 -17.52 29.10 -59.03
N VAL A 25 -17.88 28.05 -59.79
CA VAL A 25 -17.98 26.67 -59.26
C VAL A 25 -16.61 26.10 -58.90
N ASN A 26 -15.58 26.41 -59.69
CA ASN A 26 -14.24 25.89 -59.45
C ASN A 26 -13.65 26.48 -58.17
N GLN A 27 -13.81 27.80 -57.96
CA GLN A 27 -13.24 28.51 -56.82
C GLN A 27 -13.83 28.07 -55.47
N ASN A 28 -15.17 27.94 -55.38
CA ASN A 28 -15.84 27.47 -54.16
C ASN A 28 -15.41 26.04 -53.74
N ARG A 29 -15.13 25.17 -54.71
CA ARG A 29 -14.70 23.78 -54.43
C ARG A 29 -13.24 23.69 -53.96
N VAL A 30 -12.38 24.64 -54.33
CA VAL A 30 -10.99 24.67 -53.83
C VAL A 30 -10.92 25.19 -52.40
N ASP A 31 -11.80 26.12 -52.03
CA ASP A 31 -11.83 26.72 -50.69
C ASP A 31 -12.41 25.76 -49.65
N GLU A 32 -13.46 25.00 -49.99
CA GLU A 32 -14.02 23.96 -49.09
C GLU A 32 -13.03 22.82 -48.78
N MET A 33 -12.19 22.43 -49.76
CA MET A 33 -11.17 21.38 -49.55
C MET A 33 -9.95 21.86 -48.74
N ARG A 34 -9.72 23.18 -48.64
CA ARG A 34 -8.64 23.74 -47.81
C ARG A 34 -9.01 23.77 -46.33
N ASP A 35 -10.25 24.10 -46.00
CA ASP A 35 -10.74 24.16 -44.62
C ASP A 35 -10.77 22.78 -43.92
N LEU A 36 -11.04 21.71 -44.68
CA LEU A 36 -11.03 20.35 -44.12
C LEU A 36 -9.61 19.85 -43.79
N ARG A 37 -8.60 20.23 -44.58
CA ARG A 37 -7.18 19.90 -44.29
C ARG A 37 -6.62 20.70 -43.13
N GLN A 38 -6.99 21.97 -43.00
CA GLN A 38 -6.48 22.84 -41.93
C GLN A 38 -6.95 22.38 -40.53
N ASN A 39 -8.15 21.80 -40.43
CA ASN A 39 -8.68 21.27 -39.18
C ASN A 39 -8.05 19.93 -38.74
N GLN A 40 -7.58 19.09 -39.68
CA GLN A 40 -6.88 17.84 -39.33
C GLN A 40 -5.50 18.07 -38.70
N ASP A 41 -4.76 19.08 -39.17
CA ASP A 41 -3.43 19.40 -38.64
C ASP A 41 -3.48 20.06 -37.25
N LEU A 42 -4.52 20.86 -36.98
CA LEU A 42 -4.78 21.45 -35.66
C LEU A 42 -5.22 20.41 -34.62
N MET A 43 -6.02 19.41 -35.02
CA MET A 43 -6.43 18.31 -34.15
C MET A 43 -5.26 17.39 -33.80
N SER A 44 -4.38 17.06 -34.76
CA SER A 44 -3.21 16.21 -34.51
C SER A 44 -2.17 16.90 -33.61
N LYS A 45 -1.90 18.20 -33.82
CA LYS A 45 -0.93 18.96 -33.00
C LYS A 45 -1.44 19.22 -31.58
N LYS A 46 -2.72 19.55 -31.41
CA LYS A 46 -3.31 19.73 -30.06
C LYS A 46 -3.39 18.41 -29.30
N VAL A 47 -3.80 17.30 -29.94
CA VAL A 47 -3.85 15.99 -29.29
C VAL A 47 -2.45 15.49 -28.93
N LYS A 48 -1.45 15.65 -29.80
CA LYS A 48 -0.05 15.31 -29.47
C LYS A 48 0.50 16.16 -28.33
N LYS A 49 0.22 17.47 -28.30
CA LYS A 49 0.66 18.36 -27.21
C LYS A 49 -0.01 18.01 -25.89
N THR A 50 -1.32 17.73 -25.89
CA THR A 50 -2.06 17.30 -24.69
C THR A 50 -1.61 15.92 -24.20
N PHE A 51 -1.35 14.97 -25.11
CA PHE A 51 -0.84 13.64 -24.78
C PHE A 51 0.57 13.70 -24.18
N ILE A 52 1.46 14.52 -24.75
CA ILE A 52 2.81 14.75 -24.21
C ILE A 52 2.76 15.38 -22.81
N ILE A 53 1.85 16.34 -22.58
CA ILE A 53 1.67 16.94 -21.26
C ILE A 53 1.16 15.90 -20.25
N ILE A 54 0.17 15.08 -20.59
CA ILE A 54 -0.36 14.03 -19.71
C ILE A 54 0.72 12.99 -19.39
N CYS A 55 1.46 12.52 -20.39
CA CYS A 55 2.58 11.59 -20.17
C CYS A 55 3.67 12.21 -19.29
N SER A 56 3.98 13.50 -19.47
CA SER A 56 4.98 14.18 -18.65
C SER A 56 4.53 14.30 -17.19
N VAL A 57 3.26 14.63 -16.94
CA VAL A 57 2.67 14.66 -15.58
C VAL A 57 2.64 13.25 -14.96
N ALA A 58 2.30 12.23 -15.73
CA ALA A 58 2.29 10.84 -15.26
C ALA A 58 3.69 10.36 -14.87
N VAL A 59 4.72 10.70 -15.65
CA VAL A 59 6.12 10.38 -15.32
C VAL A 59 6.56 11.14 -14.07
N LEU A 60 6.25 12.43 -13.94
CA LEU A 60 6.59 13.21 -12.73
C LEU A 60 5.89 12.67 -11.47
N ALA A 61 4.61 12.30 -11.56
CA ALA A 61 3.86 11.67 -10.47
C ALA A 61 4.43 10.28 -10.12
N GLY A 62 4.85 9.50 -11.11
CA GLY A 62 5.50 8.20 -10.92
C GLY A 62 6.86 8.31 -10.23
N ILE A 63 7.68 9.30 -10.58
CA ILE A 63 8.98 9.52 -9.94
C ILE A 63 8.80 10.02 -8.50
N MET A 64 7.85 10.93 -8.23
CA MET A 64 7.53 11.35 -6.85
C MET A 64 7.04 10.18 -5.98
N THR A 65 6.14 9.34 -6.51
CA THR A 65 5.62 8.19 -5.77
C THR A 65 6.69 7.11 -5.56
N GLY A 66 7.51 6.85 -6.59
CA GLY A 66 8.61 5.88 -6.52
C GLY A 66 9.75 6.29 -5.59
N PHE A 67 10.14 7.57 -5.60
CA PHE A 67 11.21 8.07 -4.73
C PHE A 67 10.76 8.31 -3.29
N GLY A 68 9.47 8.65 -3.09
CA GLY A 68 8.84 8.74 -1.77
C GLY A 68 8.78 7.39 -1.06
N ALA A 69 8.41 6.32 -1.77
CA ALA A 69 8.41 4.96 -1.22
C ALA A 69 9.83 4.47 -0.87
N PHE A 70 10.84 4.83 -1.66
CA PHE A 70 12.24 4.46 -1.39
C PHE A 70 12.80 5.16 -0.14
N LYS A 71 12.37 6.39 0.17
CA LYS A 71 12.78 7.12 1.38
C LYS A 71 11.97 6.77 2.64
N LEU A 72 10.73 6.30 2.49
CA LEU A 72 9.89 5.84 3.61
C LEU A 72 10.27 4.43 4.10
N LYS A 73 10.92 3.60 3.26
CA LYS A 73 11.48 2.31 3.66
C LYS A 73 12.58 2.42 4.74
N SER A 74 13.11 3.62 4.99
CA SER A 74 14.11 3.87 6.04
C SER A 74 13.55 4.53 7.31
N LYS A 75 12.24 4.81 7.39
CA LYS A 75 11.64 5.45 8.57
C LYS A 75 10.16 5.09 8.71
N GLY A 76 9.91 3.86 9.19
CA GLY A 76 8.71 3.46 9.93
C GLY A 76 7.37 3.67 9.24
N THR A 77 6.87 2.64 8.56
CA THR A 77 5.46 2.16 8.57
C THR A 77 5.43 0.93 7.66
N ALA A 78 5.97 -0.18 8.17
CA ALA A 78 5.80 -1.51 7.62
C ALA A 78 4.84 -2.27 8.55
N SER A 79 3.59 -1.81 8.61
CA SER A 79 2.48 -2.52 9.25
C SER A 79 1.92 -3.58 8.29
N LEU A 80 2.79 -4.50 7.88
CA LEU A 80 2.42 -5.79 7.30
C LEU A 80 3.43 -6.79 7.86
N MET A 81 3.03 -7.52 8.90
CA MET A 81 3.74 -8.68 9.44
C MET A 81 5.25 -8.46 9.63
N GLN A 82 5.63 -7.58 10.56
CA GLN A 82 6.99 -7.63 11.11
C GLN A 82 7.02 -8.78 12.13
N ASN A 83 7.21 -10.01 11.64
CA ASN A 83 7.84 -11.03 12.46
C ASN A 83 9.26 -10.48 12.68
N VAL A 84 9.48 -9.78 13.80
CA VAL A 84 10.83 -9.45 14.22
C VAL A 84 11.48 -10.79 14.54
N THR A 85 12.05 -11.43 13.52
CA THR A 85 13.05 -12.46 13.73
C THR A 85 14.12 -11.76 14.55
N ILE A 86 14.16 -12.05 15.84
CA ILE A 86 15.25 -11.57 16.69
C ILE A 86 16.50 -12.24 16.12
N GLU A 87 17.23 -11.49 15.30
CA GLU A 87 18.52 -11.91 14.78
C GLU A 87 19.49 -12.02 15.95
N GLU A 88 20.32 -13.07 15.95
CA GLU A 88 21.38 -13.24 16.95
C GLU A 88 22.28 -12.00 16.95
N GLY A 89 22.06 -11.10 17.91
CA GLY A 89 22.78 -9.82 18.04
C GLY A 89 21.89 -8.57 18.13
N SER A 90 20.59 -8.68 17.85
CA SER A 90 19.64 -7.58 18.09
C SER A 90 19.33 -7.50 19.59
N LYS A 91 19.74 -6.41 20.24
CA LYS A 91 19.37 -6.13 21.63
C LYS A 91 17.88 -5.83 21.71
N ILE A 92 17.14 -6.66 22.43
CA ILE A 92 15.74 -6.42 22.81
C ILE A 92 15.69 -5.14 23.63
N LYS A 93 14.63 -4.34 23.44
CA LYS A 93 14.40 -3.08 24.14
C LYS A 93 13.04 -3.08 24.82
N ASN A 94 12.91 -2.24 25.83
CA ASN A 94 11.62 -1.98 26.47
C ASN A 94 10.66 -1.37 25.44
N GLY A 95 9.44 -1.89 25.39
CA GLY A 95 8.41 -1.54 24.43
C GLY A 95 8.44 -2.33 23.12
N ASP A 96 9.40 -3.25 22.93
CA ASP A 96 9.39 -4.13 21.77
C ASP A 96 8.19 -5.07 21.81
N VAL A 97 7.54 -5.24 20.66
CA VAL A 97 6.37 -6.10 20.49
C VAL A 97 6.70 -7.21 19.50
N PHE A 98 6.45 -8.45 19.92
CA PHE A 98 6.65 -9.65 19.13
C PHE A 98 5.31 -10.37 18.91
N GLY A 99 5.19 -11.06 17.77
CA GLY A 99 3.99 -11.82 17.42
C GLY A 99 2.97 -11.01 16.61
N VAL A 100 1.69 -11.30 16.80
CA VAL A 100 0.59 -10.65 16.05
C VAL A 100 0.48 -9.18 16.46
N GLN A 101 0.33 -8.27 15.48
CA GLN A 101 0.26 -6.82 15.76
C GLN A 101 -1.12 -6.36 16.22
N ASP A 102 -2.16 -7.12 15.87
CA ASP A 102 -3.53 -6.81 16.24
C ASP A 102 -3.75 -7.07 17.73
N LYS A 103 -4.24 -6.06 18.44
CA LYS A 103 -4.39 -6.09 19.90
C LYS A 103 -5.64 -6.85 20.35
N ASP A 104 -6.62 -6.95 19.45
CA ASP A 104 -7.94 -7.50 19.74
C ASP A 104 -8.06 -8.98 19.32
N THR A 105 -6.97 -9.59 18.82
CA THR A 105 -6.95 -11.00 18.41
C THR A 105 -7.02 -11.97 19.61
N PHE A 106 -6.54 -11.56 20.78
CA PHE A 106 -6.44 -12.44 21.95
C PHE A 106 -7.33 -11.95 23.09
N ALA A 107 -8.10 -12.87 23.68
CA ALA A 107 -9.02 -12.55 24.76
C ALA A 107 -8.33 -12.36 26.11
N ASP A 108 -7.23 -13.08 26.35
CA ASP A 108 -6.54 -13.10 27.62
C ASP A 108 -5.19 -12.38 27.56
N SER A 109 -4.78 -11.83 28.71
CA SER A 109 -3.45 -11.27 28.87
C SER A 109 -2.93 -11.47 30.29
N ALA A 110 -1.62 -11.60 30.43
CA ALA A 110 -0.94 -11.70 31.71
C ALA A 110 0.36 -10.90 31.68
N THR A 111 0.87 -10.52 32.85
CA THR A 111 2.12 -9.78 32.98
C THR A 111 2.97 -10.43 34.05
N GLY A 112 4.26 -10.58 33.77
CA GLY A 112 5.21 -11.18 34.68
C GLY A 112 6.56 -11.44 34.02
N TYR A 113 7.40 -12.18 34.74
CA TYR A 113 8.75 -12.53 34.31
C TYR A 113 8.76 -13.84 33.53
N ILE A 114 9.32 -13.82 32.32
CA ILE A 114 9.40 -15.02 31.47
C ILE A 114 10.62 -15.84 31.89
N GLU A 115 10.39 -17.06 32.36
CA GLU A 115 11.42 -18.03 32.67
C GLU A 115 11.33 -19.25 31.75
N LYS A 116 12.50 -19.79 31.38
CA LYS A 116 12.59 -21.01 30.58
C LYS A 116 12.18 -22.24 31.40
N GLY A 117 11.42 -23.13 30.76
CA GLY A 117 10.89 -24.34 31.37
C GLY A 117 9.42 -24.19 31.77
N GLY A 118 8.66 -25.25 31.54
CA GLY A 118 7.23 -25.32 31.90
C GLY A 118 6.98 -25.50 33.40
N VAL A 119 5.70 -25.53 33.76
CA VAL A 119 5.23 -25.83 35.12
C VAL A 119 4.97 -27.34 35.18
N ASP A 120 5.72 -28.07 36.01
CA ASP A 120 5.62 -29.54 36.13
C ASP A 120 5.68 -30.30 34.78
N GLY A 121 6.43 -29.76 33.82
CA GLY A 121 6.57 -30.31 32.47
C GLY A 121 5.46 -29.91 31.48
N GLU A 122 4.51 -29.06 31.90
CA GLU A 122 3.50 -28.46 31.04
C GLU A 122 3.95 -27.09 30.50
N GLY A 123 3.89 -26.92 29.19
CA GLY A 123 4.40 -25.73 28.49
C GLY A 123 5.92 -25.76 28.25
N SER A 124 6.38 -24.86 27.39
CA SER A 124 7.82 -24.68 27.10
C SER A 124 8.48 -23.67 28.04
N HIS A 125 7.70 -22.70 28.51
CA HIS A 125 8.13 -21.60 29.37
C HIS A 125 7.10 -21.39 30.47
N LYS A 126 7.43 -20.53 31.43
CA LYS A 126 6.49 -20.12 32.46
C LYS A 126 6.60 -18.63 32.73
N LEU A 127 5.48 -18.03 33.12
CA LEU A 127 5.39 -16.63 33.54
C LEU A 127 5.32 -16.58 35.06
N LEU A 128 6.38 -16.10 35.70
CA LEU A 128 6.42 -15.89 37.14
C LEU A 128 5.69 -14.59 37.48
N ARG A 129 4.81 -14.66 38.47
CA ARG A 129 3.96 -13.56 38.93
C ARG A 129 4.05 -13.44 40.44
N GLU A 130 3.81 -12.23 40.95
CA GLU A 130 3.65 -11.98 42.38
C GLU A 130 2.48 -12.83 42.91
N GLY A 131 2.78 -13.91 43.64
CA GLY A 131 1.78 -14.87 44.10
C GLY A 131 2.21 -16.34 44.15
N GLY A 132 3.48 -16.65 43.90
CA GLY A 132 3.98 -18.02 44.09
C GLY A 132 3.73 -18.93 42.89
N GLU A 133 3.99 -20.22 43.09
CA GLU A 133 3.72 -21.28 42.11
C GLU A 133 2.24 -21.33 41.69
N THR A 134 1.32 -20.99 42.59
CA THR A 134 -0.14 -21.02 42.33
C THR A 134 -0.60 -20.00 41.29
N GLN A 135 0.16 -18.91 41.10
CA GLN A 135 -0.14 -17.85 40.13
C GLN A 135 0.74 -17.92 38.88
N THR A 136 1.61 -18.93 38.80
CA THR A 136 2.53 -19.13 37.67
C THR A 136 1.76 -19.67 36.47
N VAL A 137 1.98 -19.05 35.31
CA VAL A 137 1.32 -19.43 34.06
C VAL A 137 2.26 -20.29 33.23
N ALA A 138 1.85 -21.49 32.86
CA ALA A 138 2.56 -22.28 31.86
C ALA A 138 2.30 -21.70 30.47
N LEU A 139 3.37 -21.51 29.69
CA LEU A 139 3.33 -20.87 28.39
C LEU A 139 3.72 -21.83 27.28
N THR A 140 3.01 -21.73 26.17
CA THR A 140 3.44 -22.26 24.87
C THR A 140 3.32 -21.16 23.83
N SER A 141 4.08 -21.25 22.74
CA SER A 141 3.91 -20.34 21.61
C SER A 141 4.37 -21.01 20.33
N SER A 142 3.60 -20.84 19.26
CA SER A 142 4.00 -21.22 17.90
C SER A 142 4.44 -20.01 17.06
N VAL A 143 4.21 -18.79 17.54
CA VAL A 143 4.37 -17.55 16.77
C VAL A 143 5.54 -16.70 17.29
N VAL A 144 5.77 -16.72 18.59
CA VAL A 144 6.79 -15.93 19.27
C VAL A 144 7.88 -16.86 19.81
N ASP A 145 9.12 -16.48 19.57
CA ASP A 145 10.28 -17.18 20.13
C ASP A 145 10.50 -16.76 21.60
N LEU A 146 9.89 -17.51 22.51
CA LEU A 146 9.94 -17.23 23.95
C LEU A 146 11.36 -17.39 24.54
N ASP A 147 12.20 -18.24 23.95
CA ASP A 147 13.56 -18.48 24.42
C ASP A 147 14.40 -17.20 24.39
N LYS A 148 14.12 -16.34 23.40
CA LYS A 148 14.82 -15.06 23.25
C LYS A 148 14.31 -13.98 24.21
N LEU A 149 13.12 -14.17 24.76
CA LEU A 149 12.48 -13.26 25.70
C LEU A 149 12.63 -13.73 27.16
N ALA A 150 13.19 -14.92 27.37
CA ALA A 150 13.51 -15.43 28.69
C ALA A 150 14.45 -14.46 29.41
N GLY A 151 14.13 -14.16 30.67
CA GLY A 151 14.85 -13.18 31.46
C GLY A 151 14.25 -11.77 31.42
N THR A 152 13.18 -11.55 30.66
CA THR A 152 12.50 -10.26 30.59
C THR A 152 11.17 -10.27 31.33
N GLU A 153 10.77 -9.10 31.84
CA GLU A 153 9.39 -8.86 32.25
C GLU A 153 8.60 -8.41 31.04
N ALA A 154 7.50 -9.10 30.76
CA ALA A 154 6.69 -8.83 29.60
C ALA A 154 5.20 -9.01 29.88
N LYS A 155 4.40 -8.29 29.09
CA LYS A 155 2.97 -8.53 28.98
C LYS A 155 2.72 -9.47 27.81
N ILE A 156 2.18 -10.64 28.12
CA ILE A 156 1.79 -11.65 27.15
C ILE A 156 0.30 -11.55 26.84
N TYR A 157 -0.06 -11.82 25.59
CA TYR A 157 -1.43 -11.91 25.12
C TYR A 157 -1.61 -13.25 24.41
N GLY A 158 -2.71 -13.92 24.70
CA GLY A 158 -2.92 -15.28 24.25
C GLY A 158 -4.32 -15.81 24.53
N GLU A 159 -4.46 -17.11 24.31
CA GLU A 159 -5.67 -17.86 24.63
C GLU A 159 -5.37 -18.79 25.82
N THR A 160 -6.19 -18.70 26.86
CA THR A 160 -6.09 -19.61 28.00
C THR A 160 -6.70 -20.96 27.66
N PHE A 161 -5.96 -22.01 27.94
CA PHE A 161 -6.42 -23.38 27.83
C PHE A 161 -6.57 -24.02 29.21
N LYS A 162 -7.33 -25.11 29.24
CA LYS A 162 -7.40 -25.96 30.41
C LYS A 162 -6.01 -26.58 30.65
N ALA A 163 -5.47 -26.36 31.83
CA ALA A 163 -4.21 -26.93 32.27
C ALA A 163 -4.43 -28.30 32.94
N ASP A 164 -3.49 -29.21 32.73
CA ASP A 164 -3.48 -30.53 33.37
C ASP A 164 -2.61 -30.56 34.65
N LYS A 165 -1.59 -29.69 34.71
CA LYS A 165 -0.62 -29.59 35.83
C LYS A 165 -0.56 -28.19 36.41
N ALA A 166 -0.47 -27.17 35.56
CA ALA A 166 -0.44 -25.78 35.98
C ALA A 166 -1.82 -25.31 36.48
N GLY A 167 -1.85 -24.25 37.30
CA GLY A 167 -3.10 -23.55 37.60
C GLY A 167 -3.64 -22.76 36.40
N TRP A 168 -2.74 -22.39 35.48
CA TRP A 168 -3.03 -21.60 34.29
C TRP A 168 -2.10 -22.01 33.15
N PHE A 169 -2.66 -22.40 32.00
CA PHE A 169 -1.92 -22.67 30.77
C PHE A 169 -2.38 -21.73 29.65
N MET A 170 -1.45 -21.14 28.90
CA MET A 170 -1.75 -20.15 27.87
C MET A 170 -0.91 -20.36 26.61
N ASP A 171 -1.56 -20.31 25.44
CA ASP A 171 -0.88 -20.20 24.16
C ASP A 171 -0.70 -18.73 23.79
N VAL A 172 0.56 -18.32 23.66
CA VAL A 172 0.97 -16.93 23.49
C VAL A 172 1.10 -16.63 22.00
N GLY A 173 0.32 -15.66 21.54
CA GLY A 173 0.41 -15.18 20.16
C GLY A 173 1.03 -13.78 20.03
N ARG A 174 1.20 -13.07 21.15
CA ARG A 174 1.83 -11.74 21.18
C ARG A 174 2.49 -11.45 22.53
N VAL A 175 3.64 -10.81 22.49
CA VAL A 175 4.41 -10.40 23.68
C VAL A 175 4.84 -8.94 23.55
N GLU A 176 4.69 -8.18 24.61
CA GLU A 176 5.12 -6.79 24.75
C GLU A 176 6.12 -6.69 25.90
N VAL A 177 7.38 -6.40 25.58
CA VAL A 177 8.47 -6.34 26.56
C VAL A 177 8.32 -5.08 27.40
N ILE A 178 8.21 -5.23 28.71
CA ILE A 178 8.11 -4.11 29.65
C ILE A 178 9.50 -3.73 30.13
N ASN A 179 10.27 -4.73 30.58
CA ASN A 179 11.60 -4.53 31.15
C ASN A 179 12.55 -5.66 30.76
N VAL A 180 13.64 -5.32 30.09
CA VAL A 180 14.69 -6.25 29.67
C VAL A 180 15.67 -6.61 30.78
N ASP A 181 15.82 -5.76 31.80
CA ASP A 181 16.72 -5.97 32.94
C ASP A 181 15.90 -6.37 34.19
N ALA A 182 14.85 -7.15 33.99
CA ALA A 182 14.00 -7.61 35.08
C ALA A 182 14.70 -8.68 35.93
N GLU A 183 14.45 -8.67 37.23
CA GLU A 183 14.87 -9.74 38.14
C GLU A 183 13.68 -10.69 38.36
N ALA A 184 13.98 -11.98 38.47
CA ALA A 184 12.94 -12.98 38.76
C ALA A 184 12.30 -12.67 40.13
N PRO A 185 10.96 -12.65 40.23
CA PRO A 185 10.30 -12.42 41.50
C PRO A 185 10.66 -13.54 42.48
N ILE A 186 10.91 -13.17 43.73
CA ILE A 186 11.22 -14.12 44.81
C ILE A 186 9.98 -14.96 45.10
N GLN A 187 9.98 -16.19 44.60
CA GLN A 187 8.97 -17.20 44.90
C GLN A 187 9.16 -17.65 46.35
N THR A 188 8.41 -17.07 47.29
CA THR A 188 8.39 -17.55 48.67
C THR A 188 7.60 -18.87 48.72
N LEU A 189 8.30 -19.97 49.01
CA LEU A 189 7.70 -21.25 49.39
C LEU A 189 7.01 -21.05 50.75
N GLU A 190 5.70 -20.84 50.76
CA GLU A 190 4.86 -21.01 51.96
C GLU A 190 4.35 -22.46 52.04
#